data_AF-A0A9P1HAE4-F1
#
_entry.id   AF-A0A9P1HAE4-F1
#
_cell.length_a   1.000
_cell.length_b   1.000
_cell.length_c   1.000
_cell.angle_alpha   90.00
_cell.angle_beta   90.00
_cell.angle_gamma   90.00
#
_symmetry.space_group_name_H-M   'P 1'
#
loop_
_entity.id
_entity.type
_entity.pdbx_description
1 polymer ?
#
loop_
_entity_poly.entity_id
_entity_poly.type
_entity_poly.pdbx_seq_one_letter_code
_entity_poly.pdbx_strand_id
1 'polypeptide(L)'
;MTRPRGSSGASEESAAGLAEQELGSMYDYLAKIILLGPSGSGKSCLLHRFVKNEWRVLSSQTIGVEFSSKIIKVGTGARRKRIKLQLWDTAGTERFRSVSRSYYRGAAGAILVYDITSHTSFRAIQPFLNDARALASPSSASFLLATSLTSHQKP
;
A
#
# COMPACT_ATOMS: atom_id res chain seq x y z
N MET A 1 39.37 39.58 11.44
CA MET A 1 38.44 39.79 10.30
C MET A 1 38.63 38.67 9.30
N THR A 2 37.75 37.67 9.29
CA THR A 2 37.77 36.54 8.33
C THR A 2 36.37 36.42 7.70
N ARG A 3 36.30 36.48 6.37
CA ARG A 3 35.07 36.47 5.55
C ARG A 3 34.34 35.12 5.67
N PRO A 4 33.00 35.07 5.66
CA PRO A 4 32.30 33.81 5.48
C PRO A 4 32.35 33.39 4.00
N ARG A 5 32.67 32.11 3.75
CA ARG A 5 32.46 31.45 2.47
C ARG A 5 30.98 31.07 2.38
N GLY A 6 30.25 31.65 1.43
CA GLY A 6 28.97 31.10 0.97
C GLY A 6 29.25 29.93 0.02
N SER A 7 28.70 28.76 0.31
CA SER A 7 28.68 27.62 -0.60
C SER A 7 27.23 27.29 -0.95
N SER A 8 26.80 27.79 -2.11
CA SER A 8 25.98 27.11 -3.12
C SER A 8 25.05 25.97 -2.63
N GLY A 9 23.83 26.31 -2.22
CA GLY A 9 22.72 25.36 -2.07
C GLY A 9 21.78 25.26 -3.29
N ALA A 10 22.08 25.96 -4.39
CA ALA A 10 21.14 26.14 -5.50
C ALA A 10 21.03 24.93 -6.47
N SER A 11 21.88 23.92 -6.34
CA SER A 11 21.91 22.77 -7.26
C SER A 11 21.07 21.57 -6.80
N GLU A 12 20.74 21.46 -5.50
CA GLU A 12 19.95 20.33 -4.97
C GLU A 12 18.43 20.56 -5.10
N GLU A 13 17.94 21.80 -4.95
CA GLU A 13 16.51 22.14 -5.14
C GLU A 13 16.07 21.99 -6.61
N SER A 14 16.97 22.23 -7.56
CA SER A 14 16.66 22.14 -8.99
C SER A 14 16.47 20.70 -9.47
N ALA A 15 17.20 19.74 -8.88
CA ALA A 15 17.07 18.32 -9.21
C ALA A 15 15.78 17.70 -8.63
N ALA A 16 15.37 18.14 -7.42
CA ALA A 16 14.12 17.74 -6.82
C ALA A 16 12.91 18.25 -7.63
N GLY A 17 12.96 19.51 -8.09
CA GLY A 17 11.94 20.08 -8.96
C GLY A 17 11.79 19.34 -10.29
N LEU A 18 12.90 18.98 -10.94
CA LEU A 18 12.88 18.21 -12.20
C LEU A 18 12.37 16.78 -11.99
N ALA A 19 12.77 16.10 -10.91
CA ALA A 19 12.30 14.75 -10.60
C ALA A 19 10.80 14.72 -10.27
N GLU A 20 10.29 15.72 -9.56
CA GLU A 20 8.85 15.88 -9.29
C GLU A 20 8.05 16.24 -10.56
N GLN A 21 8.62 17.08 -11.42
CA GLN A 21 8.01 17.49 -12.68
C GLN A 21 8.00 16.35 -13.73
N GLU A 22 9.03 15.50 -13.76
CA GLU A 22 9.03 14.25 -14.53
C GLU A 22 8.06 13.21 -13.94
N LEU A 23 7.96 13.10 -12.62
CA LEU A 23 6.98 12.21 -11.96
C LEU A 23 5.53 12.63 -12.27
N GLY A 24 5.25 13.94 -12.29
CA GLY A 24 3.94 14.50 -12.65
C GLY A 24 3.52 14.19 -14.09
N SER A 25 4.48 13.96 -14.99
CA SER A 25 4.21 13.53 -16.38
C SER A 25 3.89 12.04 -16.51
N MET A 26 4.21 11.23 -15.50
CA MET A 26 4.15 9.76 -15.56
C MET A 26 2.76 9.20 -15.18
N TYR A 27 2.00 9.90 -14.35
CA TYR A 27 0.68 9.49 -13.89
C TYR A 27 -0.28 10.67 -13.68
N ASP A 28 -1.57 10.45 -13.91
CA ASP A 28 -2.64 11.44 -13.74
C ASP A 28 -3.12 11.54 -12.28
N TYR A 29 -3.08 10.42 -11.54
CA TYR A 29 -3.59 10.33 -10.17
C TYR A 29 -2.64 9.53 -9.28
N LEU A 30 -2.58 9.92 -8.01
CA LEU A 30 -1.90 9.17 -6.95
C LEU A 30 -2.96 8.61 -6.00
N ALA A 31 -2.92 7.30 -5.73
CA ALA A 31 -3.82 6.66 -4.78
C ALA A 31 -3.04 5.83 -3.77
N LYS A 32 -3.19 6.17 -2.49
CA LYS A 32 -2.62 5.42 -1.37
C LYS A 32 -3.61 4.34 -0.92
N ILE A 33 -3.19 3.08 -0.99
CA ILE A 33 -3.97 1.90 -0.63
C ILE A 33 -3.23 1.12 0.46
N ILE A 34 -3.97 0.67 1.48
CA ILE A 34 -3.41 -0.09 2.60
C ILE A 34 -4.00 -1.49 2.60
N LEU A 35 -3.17 -2.51 2.81
CA LEU A 35 -3.60 -3.88 3.00
C LEU A 35 -3.70 -4.17 4.50
N LEU A 36 -4.86 -4.66 4.92
CA LEU A 36 -5.20 -4.92 6.32
C LEU A 36 -5.73 -6.34 6.48
N GLY A 37 -5.50 -6.93 7.64
CA GLY A 37 -6.04 -8.24 7.99
C GLY A 37 -5.06 -9.09 8.80
N PRO A 38 -5.53 -10.25 9.32
CA PRO A 38 -4.78 -11.08 10.25
C PRO A 38 -3.42 -11.53 9.72
N SER A 39 -2.50 -11.89 10.62
CA SER A 39 -1.23 -12.52 10.22
C SER A 39 -1.50 -13.81 9.46
N GLY A 40 -0.69 -14.10 8.44
CA GLY A 40 -0.88 -15.29 7.60
C GLY A 40 -2.04 -15.23 6.60
N SER A 41 -2.82 -14.14 6.53
CA SER A 41 -3.94 -14.05 5.57
C SER A 41 -3.55 -13.89 4.10
N GLY A 42 -2.24 -13.79 3.79
CA GLY A 42 -1.74 -13.70 2.42
C GLY A 42 -1.63 -12.29 1.84
N LYS A 43 -1.70 -11.22 2.65
CA LYS A 43 -1.53 -9.82 2.20
C LYS A 43 -0.27 -9.60 1.37
N SER A 44 0.89 -10.02 1.88
CA SER A 44 2.19 -9.87 1.22
C SER A 44 2.26 -10.69 -0.08
N CYS A 45 1.71 -11.91 -0.08
CA CYS A 45 1.63 -12.75 -1.28
C CYS A 45 0.75 -12.09 -2.36
N LEU A 46 -0.40 -11.56 -1.96
CA LEU A 46 -1.33 -10.84 -2.84
C LEU A 46 -0.66 -9.60 -3.43
N LEU A 47 0.02 -8.80 -2.59
CA LEU A 47 0.74 -7.62 -3.04
C LEU A 47 1.87 -7.98 -4.00
N HIS A 48 2.68 -8.97 -3.65
CA HIS A 48 3.77 -9.44 -4.49
C HIS A 48 3.28 -9.92 -5.85
N ARG A 49 2.18 -10.71 -5.88
CA ARG A 49 1.54 -11.16 -7.11
C ARG A 49 1.03 -9.98 -7.93
N PHE A 50 0.37 -9.02 -7.30
CA PHE A 50 -0.13 -7.84 -7.99
C PHE A 50 1.01 -7.02 -8.61
N VAL A 51 2.12 -6.84 -7.89
CA VAL A 51 3.24 -6.00 -8.34
C VAL A 51 4.08 -6.71 -9.40
N LYS A 52 4.61 -7.90 -9.08
CA LYS A 52 5.60 -8.62 -9.90
C LYS A 52 5.02 -9.66 -10.85
N ASN A 53 3.72 -9.93 -10.77
CA ASN A 53 3.07 -11.00 -11.54
C ASN A 53 3.68 -12.39 -11.31
N GLU A 54 4.24 -12.62 -10.13
CA GLU A 54 4.86 -13.90 -9.70
C GLU A 54 4.08 -14.49 -8.53
N TRP A 55 3.89 -15.81 -8.55
CA TRP A 55 3.39 -16.53 -7.38
C TRP A 55 4.56 -16.83 -6.44
N ARG A 56 4.53 -16.26 -5.23
CA ARG A 56 5.49 -16.59 -4.17
C ARG A 56 4.74 -16.85 -2.88
N VAL A 57 5.03 -18.00 -2.27
CA VAL A 57 4.59 -18.30 -0.92
C VAL A 57 5.61 -17.67 0.03
N LEU A 58 5.28 -16.49 0.54
CA LEU A 58 6.06 -15.83 1.58
C LEU A 58 5.66 -16.45 2.93
N SER A 59 6.55 -17.25 3.51
CA SER A 59 6.31 -17.95 4.79
C SER A 59 6.68 -17.11 6.02
N SER A 60 7.52 -16.09 5.83
CA SER A 60 7.91 -15.16 6.89
C SER A 60 6.81 -14.12 7.15
N GLN A 61 6.54 -13.84 8.42
CA GLN A 61 5.64 -12.75 8.81
C GLN A 61 6.28 -11.40 8.45
N THR A 62 5.48 -10.48 7.90
CA THR A 62 5.90 -9.09 7.70
C THR A 62 6.20 -8.46 9.05
N ILE A 63 7.38 -7.86 9.18
CA ILE A 63 7.76 -7.07 10.35
C ILE A 63 7.50 -5.60 10.01
N GLY A 64 6.60 -4.95 10.75
CA GLY A 64 6.25 -3.55 10.51
C GLY A 64 5.39 -3.34 9.26
N VAL A 65 5.91 -2.59 8.29
CA VAL A 65 5.22 -2.23 7.04
C VAL A 65 6.16 -2.40 5.85
N GLU A 66 5.62 -2.88 4.72
CA GLU A 66 6.32 -2.90 3.44
C GLU A 66 5.62 -1.96 2.45
N PHE A 67 6.42 -1.19 1.70
CA PHE A 67 5.93 -0.27 0.68
C PHE A 67 6.21 -0.82 -0.72
N SER A 68 5.20 -0.76 -1.58
CA SER A 68 5.32 -1.03 -3.01
C SER A 68 4.59 0.03 -3.82
N SER A 69 5.00 0.23 -5.07
CA SER A 69 4.27 1.10 -5.99
C SER A 69 4.09 0.49 -7.36
N LYS A 70 2.94 0.76 -7.99
CA LYS A 70 2.64 0.27 -9.33
C LYS A 70 1.74 1.28 -10.06
N ILE A 71 2.11 1.63 -11.28
CA ILE A 71 1.24 2.44 -12.14
C ILE A 71 0.33 1.52 -12.92
N ILE A 72 -0.98 1.72 -12.74
CA ILE A 72 -2.02 1.05 -13.51
C ILE A 72 -2.65 2.02 -14.50
N LYS A 73 -3.23 1.49 -15.57
CA LYS A 73 -3.94 2.27 -16.58
C LYS A 73 -5.41 1.88 -16.52
N VAL A 74 -6.29 2.82 -16.19
CA VAL A 74 -7.74 2.60 -16.02
C VAL A 74 -8.49 3.38 -17.11
N GLY A 75 -9.52 2.76 -17.68
CA GLY A 75 -10.29 3.32 -18.80
C GLY A 75 -9.70 2.99 -20.18
N THR A 76 -10.44 3.36 -21.24
CA THR A 76 -10.11 3.07 -22.64
C THR A 76 -10.09 4.35 -23.49
N GLY A 77 -9.35 4.33 -24.61
CA GLY A 77 -9.26 5.44 -25.55
C GLY A 77 -8.79 6.76 -24.91
N ALA A 78 -9.44 7.87 -25.29
CA ALA A 78 -9.12 9.21 -24.80
C ALA A 78 -9.39 9.42 -23.28
N ARG A 79 -10.13 8.52 -22.63
CA ARG A 79 -10.39 8.56 -21.18
C ARG A 79 -9.43 7.68 -20.37
N ARG A 80 -8.38 7.14 -20.98
CA ARG A 80 -7.36 6.34 -20.28
C ARG A 80 -6.61 7.22 -19.28
N LYS A 81 -6.64 6.85 -18.01
CA LYS A 81 -5.93 7.52 -16.91
C LYS A 81 -4.88 6.60 -16.33
N ARG A 82 -3.71 7.15 -16.02
CA ARG A 82 -2.61 6.47 -15.33
C ARG A 82 -2.70 6.78 -13.85
N ILE A 83 -2.83 5.75 -13.03
CA ILE A 83 -2.94 5.90 -11.58
C ILE A 83 -1.71 5.24 -10.96
N LYS A 84 -0.91 6.01 -10.24
CA LYS A 84 0.17 5.48 -9.39
C LYS A 84 -0.45 5.01 -8.08
N LEU A 85 -0.46 3.70 -7.88
CA LEU A 85 -0.85 3.10 -6.61
C LEU A 85 0.36 3.07 -5.67
N GLN A 86 0.18 3.60 -4.47
CA GLN A 86 1.07 3.42 -3.33
C GLN A 86 0.46 2.37 -2.41
N LEU A 87 1.09 1.19 -2.37
CA LEU A 87 0.57 0.01 -1.70
C LEU A 87 1.35 -0.21 -0.41
N TRP A 88 0.63 -0.24 0.72
CA TRP A 88 1.19 -0.43 2.04
C TRP A 88 0.77 -1.79 2.59
N ASP A 89 1.68 -2.76 2.60
CA ASP A 89 1.47 -4.04 3.27
C ASP A 89 1.77 -3.92 4.75
N THR A 90 0.80 -4.25 5.59
CA THR A 90 0.93 -4.13 7.04
C THR A 90 1.13 -5.49 7.70
N ALA A 91 1.94 -5.53 8.76
CA ALA A 91 2.02 -6.71 9.60
C ALA A 91 0.65 -7.03 10.19
N GLY A 92 0.19 -8.27 9.98
CA GLY A 92 -1.13 -8.72 10.45
C GLY A 92 -1.17 -9.10 11.93
N THR A 93 -0.06 -8.95 12.67
CA THR A 93 -0.03 -9.23 14.11
C THR A 93 -0.50 -8.02 14.88
N GLU A 94 -1.33 -8.26 15.90
CA GLU A 94 -1.86 -7.22 16.79
C GLU A 94 -0.79 -6.35 17.47
N ARG A 95 0.42 -6.88 17.69
CA ARG A 95 1.57 -6.14 18.25
C ARG A 95 1.99 -4.92 17.42
N PHE A 96 1.66 -4.89 16.12
CA PHE A 96 1.99 -3.76 15.22
C PHE A 96 0.78 -2.90 14.85
N ARG A 97 -0.40 -3.12 15.47
CA ARG A 97 -1.60 -2.28 15.23
C ARG A 97 -1.40 -0.82 15.60
N SER A 98 -0.62 -0.52 16.64
CA SER A 98 -0.33 0.87 17.06
C SER A 98 0.50 1.62 16.02
N VAL A 99 1.51 0.95 15.45
CA VAL A 99 2.33 1.45 14.33
C VAL A 99 1.48 1.66 13.08
N SER A 100 0.36 0.93 12.95
CA SER A 100 -0.53 1.00 11.79
C SER A 100 -1.26 2.35 11.67
N ARG A 101 -1.56 3.05 12.78
CA ARG A 101 -2.43 4.25 12.79
C ARG A 101 -1.94 5.39 11.89
N SER A 102 -0.64 5.66 11.86
CA SER A 102 -0.06 6.71 11.00
C SER A 102 -0.24 6.41 9.50
N TYR A 103 -0.29 5.12 9.13
CA TYR A 103 -0.46 4.74 7.73
C TYR A 103 -1.86 4.99 7.21
N TYR A 104 -2.91 4.93 8.04
CA TYR A 104 -4.29 5.22 7.63
C TYR A 104 -4.49 6.66 7.12
N ARG A 105 -3.69 7.61 7.63
CA ARG A 105 -3.84 9.02 7.26
C ARG A 105 -3.56 9.22 5.77
N GLY A 106 -4.51 9.86 5.08
CA GLY A 106 -4.42 10.15 3.65
C GLY A 106 -4.56 8.92 2.75
N ALA A 107 -5.03 7.78 3.26
CA ALA A 107 -5.36 6.63 2.44
C ALA A 107 -6.61 6.91 1.60
N ALA A 108 -6.53 6.62 0.31
CA ALA A 108 -7.65 6.66 -0.62
C ALA A 108 -8.52 5.39 -0.52
N GLY A 109 -7.97 4.30 0.01
CA GLY A 109 -8.72 3.07 0.22
C GLY A 109 -7.97 2.04 1.05
N ALA A 110 -8.68 1.00 1.45
CA ALA A 110 -8.12 -0.13 2.17
C ALA A 110 -8.62 -1.46 1.58
N ILE A 111 -7.73 -2.45 1.54
CA ILE A 111 -8.03 -3.82 1.12
C ILE A 111 -7.98 -4.69 2.36
N LEU A 112 -9.10 -5.29 2.72
CA LEU A 112 -9.21 -6.24 3.82
C LEU A 112 -8.97 -7.65 3.28
N VAL A 113 -7.97 -8.33 3.82
CA VAL A 113 -7.53 -9.64 3.34
C VAL A 113 -7.69 -10.69 4.43
N TYR A 114 -8.36 -11.78 4.07
CA TYR A 114 -8.46 -12.99 4.88
C TYR A 114 -8.20 -14.23 4.04
N ASP A 115 -7.91 -15.33 4.73
CA ASP A 115 -7.74 -16.63 4.12
C ASP A 115 -9.10 -17.33 4.03
N ILE A 116 -9.51 -17.67 2.80
CA ILE A 116 -10.79 -18.34 2.54
C ILE A 116 -10.90 -19.71 3.22
N THR A 117 -9.77 -20.36 3.48
CA THR A 117 -9.71 -21.67 4.15
C THR A 117 -9.82 -21.54 5.68
N SER A 118 -9.69 -20.33 6.23
CA SER A 118 -9.68 -20.07 7.67
C SER A 118 -10.82 -19.15 8.07
N HIS A 119 -11.91 -19.74 8.56
CA HIS A 119 -13.03 -19.00 9.14
C HIS A 119 -12.61 -18.13 10.34
N THR A 120 -11.59 -18.55 11.09
CA THR A 120 -10.98 -17.74 12.16
C THR A 120 -10.40 -16.45 11.60
N SER A 121 -9.71 -16.51 10.45
CA SER A 121 -9.17 -15.31 9.80
C SER A 121 -10.27 -14.36 9.34
N PHE A 122 -11.40 -14.90 8.85
CA PHE A 122 -12.56 -14.11 8.47
C PHE A 122 -13.16 -13.36 9.67
N ARG A 123 -13.39 -14.06 10.79
CA ARG A 123 -13.89 -13.42 12.02
C ARG A 123 -12.93 -12.36 12.55
N ALA A 124 -11.63 -12.60 12.40
CA ALA A 124 -10.60 -11.67 12.84
C ALA A 124 -10.46 -10.42 11.94
N ILE A 125 -11.20 -10.29 10.82
CA ILE A 125 -11.23 -9.06 10.01
C ILE A 125 -11.93 -7.92 10.76
N GLN A 126 -12.95 -8.22 11.55
CA GLN A 126 -13.86 -7.20 12.10
C GLN A 126 -13.13 -6.04 12.81
N PRO A 127 -12.11 -6.25 13.65
CA PRO A 127 -11.41 -5.16 14.28
C PRO A 127 -10.60 -4.32 13.28
N PHE A 128 -10.03 -4.93 12.21
CA PHE A 128 -9.34 -4.18 11.15
C PHE A 128 -10.30 -3.30 10.35
N LEU A 129 -11.51 -3.78 10.08
CA LEU A 129 -12.55 -2.98 9.44
C LEU A 129 -12.97 -1.79 10.32
N ASN A 130 -13.11 -2.02 11.62
CA ASN A 130 -13.41 -0.95 12.58
C ASN A 130 -12.29 0.10 12.63
N ASP A 131 -11.03 -0.34 12.71
CA ASP A 131 -9.86 0.54 12.67
C ASP A 131 -9.84 1.38 11.37
N ALA A 132 -10.10 0.73 10.23
CA ALA A 132 -10.10 1.40 8.95
C ALA A 132 -11.24 2.43 8.82
N ARG A 133 -12.42 2.14 9.37
CA ARG A 133 -13.54 3.11 9.42
C ARG A 133 -13.28 4.25 10.39
N ALA A 134 -12.64 3.99 11.52
CA ALA A 134 -12.36 5.02 12.53
C ALA A 134 -11.27 6.00 12.06
N LEU A 135 -10.33 5.54 11.24
CA LEU A 135 -9.16 6.31 10.84
C LEU A 135 -9.22 6.85 9.40
N ALA A 136 -10.10 6.31 8.56
CA ALA A 136 -10.29 6.81 7.20
C ALA A 136 -11.42 7.85 7.17
N SER A 137 -11.24 8.90 6.37
CA SER A 137 -12.23 9.97 6.21
C SER A 137 -13.55 9.39 5.67
N PRO A 138 -14.73 9.77 6.22
CA PRO A 138 -16.04 9.18 5.86
C PRO A 138 -16.42 9.26 4.38
N SER A 139 -15.81 10.18 3.62
CA SER A 139 -16.18 10.48 2.23
C SER A 139 -15.27 9.87 1.15
N SER A 140 -14.11 9.29 1.51
CA SER A 140 -13.09 8.94 0.51
C SER A 140 -12.63 7.48 0.51
N ALA A 141 -12.93 6.71 1.56
CA ALA A 141 -12.35 5.38 1.72
C ALA A 141 -13.21 4.28 1.07
N SER A 142 -12.74 3.76 -0.05
CA SER A 142 -13.30 2.52 -0.62
C SER A 142 -12.69 1.31 0.09
N PHE A 143 -13.53 0.38 0.56
CA PHE A 143 -13.10 -0.87 1.18
C PHE A 143 -13.33 -2.03 0.22
N LEU A 144 -12.28 -2.78 -0.09
CA LEU A 144 -12.37 -4.00 -0.90
C LEU A 144 -12.05 -5.21 -0.04
N LEU A 145 -12.89 -6.24 -0.10
CA LEU A 145 -12.61 -7.54 0.51
C LEU A 145 -11.87 -8.41 -0.51
N ALA A 146 -10.64 -8.81 -0.21
CA ALA A 146 -9.84 -9.70 -1.06
C ALA A 146 -9.60 -11.03 -0.35
N THR A 147 -9.88 -12.13 -1.04
CA THR A 147 -9.65 -13.48 -0.54
C THR A 147 -8.31 -14.01 -1.04
N SER A 148 -7.45 -14.49 -0.14
CA SER A 148 -6.31 -15.31 -0.54
C SER A 148 -6.77 -16.76 -0.65
N LEU A 149 -6.75 -17.34 -1.85
CA LEU A 149 -6.75 -18.79 -2.03
C LEU A 149 -5.31 -19.27 -1.85
N THR A 150 -4.93 -19.58 -0.61
CA THR A 150 -3.70 -20.34 -0.36
C THR A 150 -3.98 -21.81 -0.69
N SER A 151 -4.25 -22.13 -1.96
CA SER A 151 -4.39 -23.53 -2.36
C SER A 151 -3.02 -24.20 -2.24
N HIS A 152 -2.91 -25.15 -1.32
CA HIS A 152 -1.90 -26.19 -1.31
C HIS A 152 -1.96 -26.98 -2.64
N GLN A 153 -1.43 -26.44 -3.73
CA GLN A 153 -0.90 -27.27 -4.80
C GLN A 153 0.61 -27.29 -4.60
N LYS A 154 1.06 -28.25 -3.78
CA LYS A 154 2.39 -28.82 -3.98
C LYS A 154 2.37 -29.51 -5.35
N PRO A 155 3.40 -29.34 -6.18
CA PRO A 155 3.62 -30.24 -7.31
C PRO A 155 3.82 -31.68 -6.83
#